data_AF-A0A9Q3AED8-F1
#
_entry.id   AF-A0A9Q3AED8-F1
#
_cell.length_a   1.000
_cell.length_b   1.000
_cell.length_c   1.000
_cell.angle_alpha   90.00
_cell.angle_beta   90.00
_cell.angle_gamma   90.00
#
_symmetry.space_group_name_H-M   'P 1'
#
loop_
_entity.id
_entity.type
_entity.pdbx_description
1 polymer ?
#
loop_
_entity_poly.entity_id
_entity_poly.type
_entity_poly.pdbx_seq_one_letter_code
_entity_poly.pdbx_strand_id
1 'polypeptide(L)'
;MLVRPITGADVVSLLEKYAPDERFIITFLDVLSSTENDDLERIWKTVSAKLRQPFSNQEICEVLRTIDQVIDLRVALAMDENIFLDIEDGDVIENAL
;
A
#
# COMPACT_ATOMS: atom_id res chain seq x y z
N MET A 1 -10.62 22.97 3.01
CA MET A 1 -10.10 22.51 1.70
C MET A 1 -10.60 21.08 1.58
N LEU A 2 -11.42 20.74 0.58
CA LEU A 2 -11.86 19.36 0.39
C LEU A 2 -10.63 18.59 -0.14
N VAL A 3 -9.90 17.93 0.76
CA VAL A 3 -8.83 17.01 0.41
C VAL A 3 -9.53 15.83 -0.25
N ARG A 4 -9.23 15.59 -1.53
CA ARG A 4 -9.73 14.40 -2.22
C ARG A 4 -9.15 13.17 -1.50
N PRO A 5 -9.93 12.08 -1.31
CA PRO A 5 -9.40 10.87 -0.71
C PRO A 5 -8.21 10.35 -1.52
N ILE A 6 -7.21 9.79 -0.83
CA ILE A 6 -6.11 9.08 -1.49
C ILE A 6 -6.66 7.77 -2.04
N THR A 7 -6.65 7.63 -3.36
CA THR A 7 -7.07 6.40 -4.03
C THR A 7 -5.91 5.42 -4.06
N GLY A 8 -6.18 4.12 -4.23
CA GLY A 8 -5.08 3.18 -4.40
C GLY A 8 -4.29 3.41 -5.70
N ALA A 9 -4.87 4.04 -6.72
CA ALA A 9 -4.15 4.49 -7.91
C ALA A 9 -3.14 5.63 -7.62
N ASP A 10 -3.45 6.53 -6.68
CA ASP A 10 -2.49 7.55 -6.21
C ASP A 10 -1.29 6.86 -5.53
N VAL A 11 -1.56 5.86 -4.68
CA VAL A 11 -0.51 5.08 -4.00
C VAL A 11 0.37 4.34 -5.00
N VAL A 12 -0.22 3.66 -5.98
CA VAL A 12 0.51 2.98 -7.07
C VAL A 12 1.45 3.93 -7.78
N SER A 13 0.97 5.13 -8.11
CA SER A 13 1.79 6.15 -8.79
C SER A 13 3.01 6.56 -7.95
N LEU A 14 2.88 6.58 -6.62
CA LEU A 14 4.00 6.83 -5.71
C LEU A 14 4.97 5.64 -5.70
N LEU A 15 4.48 4.42 -5.51
CA LEU A 15 5.31 3.21 -5.48
C LEU A 15 6.10 3.01 -6.79
N GLU A 16 5.45 3.18 -7.94
CA GLU A 16 6.09 3.07 -9.26
C GLU A 16 7.12 4.17 -9.52
N LYS A 17 6.91 5.38 -8.98
CA LYS A 17 7.86 6.50 -9.10
C LYS A 17 9.14 6.24 -8.31
N TYR A 18 9.02 5.68 -7.11
CA TYR A 18 10.13 5.54 -6.19
C TYR A 18 10.88 4.21 -6.35
N ALA A 19 10.18 3.11 -6.57
CA ALA A 19 10.77 1.78 -6.56
C ALA A 19 10.02 0.78 -7.48
N PRO A 20 10.10 0.97 -8.81
CA PRO A 20 9.31 0.21 -9.79
C PRO A 20 9.64 -1.29 -9.86
N ASP A 21 10.87 -1.68 -9.49
CA ASP A 21 11.36 -3.06 -9.59
C ASP A 21 11.52 -3.75 -8.23
N GLU A 22 11.08 -3.09 -7.15
CA GLU A 22 11.30 -3.58 -5.79
C GLU A 22 10.19 -4.49 -5.28
N ARG A 23 10.48 -5.15 -4.16
CA ARG A 23 9.47 -5.85 -3.37
C ARG A 23 9.13 -5.04 -2.14
N PHE A 24 7.88 -5.10 -1.74
CA PHE A 24 7.39 -4.34 -0.60
C PHE A 24 6.84 -5.25 0.49
N ILE A 25 7.03 -4.83 1.73
CA ILE A 25 6.41 -5.43 2.91
C ILE A 25 5.31 -4.49 3.36
N ILE A 26 4.08 -5.00 3.42
CA ILE A 26 2.94 -4.26 3.99
C ILE A 26 2.84 -4.64 5.46
N THR A 27 2.85 -3.64 6.33
CA THR A 27 2.77 -3.84 7.79
C THR A 27 1.47 -3.32 8.39
N PHE A 28 0.80 -2.41 7.69
CA PHE A 28 -0.53 -1.92 8.03
C PHE A 28 -1.32 -1.66 6.74
N LEU A 29 -2.62 -1.95 6.77
CA LEU A 29 -3.53 -1.76 5.65
C LEU A 29 -4.97 -1.59 6.17
N ASP A 30 -5.52 -0.39 5.99
CA ASP A 30 -6.94 -0.09 6.15
C ASP A 30 -7.44 0.70 4.93
N VAL A 31 -8.49 0.19 4.29
CA VAL A 31 -8.93 0.64 2.97
C VAL A 31 -10.44 0.49 2.80
N LEU A 32 -11.03 1.31 1.93
CA LEU A 32 -12.38 1.13 1.42
C LEU A 32 -12.32 0.64 -0.02
N SER A 33 -13.04 -0.44 -0.30
CA SER A 33 -13.19 -1.01 -1.64
C SER A 33 -14.65 -1.36 -1.87
N SER A 34 -15.21 -0.91 -2.99
CA SER A 34 -16.55 -1.24 -3.48
C SER A 34 -16.58 -2.56 -4.26
N THR A 35 -15.41 -3.08 -4.63
CA THR A 35 -15.24 -4.37 -5.30
C THR A 35 -14.64 -5.41 -4.37
N GLU A 36 -15.19 -6.63 -4.39
CA GLU A 36 -14.56 -7.78 -3.78
C GLU A 36 -13.28 -8.14 -4.55
N ASN A 37 -12.17 -8.33 -3.83
CA ASN A 37 -10.88 -8.66 -4.39
C ASN A 37 -10.19 -9.71 -3.49
N ASP A 38 -10.06 -10.93 -4.01
CA ASP A 38 -9.45 -12.06 -3.28
C ASP A 38 -7.98 -11.81 -2.93
N ASP A 39 -7.25 -11.09 -3.80
CA ASP A 39 -5.87 -10.73 -3.55
C ASP A 39 -5.75 -9.66 -2.45
N LEU A 40 -6.72 -8.73 -2.36
CA LEU A 40 -6.82 -7.82 -1.22
C LEU A 40 -7.05 -8.57 0.09
N GLU A 41 -7.93 -9.59 0.08
CA GLU A 41 -8.16 -10.44 1.24
C GLU A 41 -6.89 -11.22 1.63
N ARG A 42 -6.13 -11.72 0.66
CA ARG A 42 -4.83 -12.39 0.90
C ARG A 42 -3.83 -11.45 1.56
N ILE A 43 -3.71 -10.22 1.06
CA ILE A 43 -2.82 -9.22 1.65
C ILE A 43 -3.27 -8.92 3.09
N TRP A 44 -4.56 -8.67 3.31
CA TRP A 44 -5.10 -8.38 4.64
C TRP A 44 -4.86 -9.53 5.63
N LYS A 45 -5.02 -10.78 5.21
CA LYS A 45 -4.70 -11.97 6.03
C LYS A 45 -3.22 -12.03 6.40
N THR A 46 -2.34 -11.73 5.44
CA THR A 46 -0.88 -11.69 5.66
C THR A 46 -0.51 -10.62 6.68
N VAL A 47 -1.04 -9.40 6.51
CA VAL A 47 -0.82 -8.25 7.40
C VAL A 47 -1.38 -8.52 8.80
N SER A 48 -2.61 -9.03 8.89
CA SER A 48 -3.28 -9.35 10.16
C SER A 48 -2.57 -10.46 10.93
N ALA A 49 -1.99 -11.43 10.22
CA ALA A 49 -1.14 -12.46 10.81
C ALA A 49 0.27 -11.95 11.19
N LYS A 50 0.55 -10.65 10.97
CA LYS A 50 1.84 -9.99 11.22
C LYS A 50 2.99 -10.66 10.48
N LEU A 51 2.69 -11.25 9.31
CA LEU A 51 3.69 -11.90 8.47
C LEU A 51 4.42 -10.83 7.67
N ARG A 52 5.74 -10.76 7.81
CA ARG A 52 6.61 -9.86 7.04
C ARG A 52 6.97 -10.47 5.68
N GLN A 53 5.95 -10.90 4.95
CA GLN A 53 6.16 -11.47 3.63
C GLN A 53 6.32 -10.35 2.59
N PRO A 54 7.38 -10.36 1.79
CA PRO A 54 7.51 -9.41 0.69
C PRO A 54 6.60 -9.81 -0.46
N PHE A 55 5.84 -8.85 -0.96
CA PHE A 55 5.05 -8.97 -2.18
C PHE A 55 5.78 -8.33 -3.35
N SER A 56 5.53 -8.81 -4.56
CA SER A 56 6.06 -8.15 -5.75
C SER A 56 5.36 -6.79 -5.98
N ASN A 57 6.08 -5.81 -6.54
CA ASN A 57 5.48 -4.53 -6.90
C ASN A 57 4.23 -4.71 -7.78
N GLN A 58 4.32 -5.59 -8.78
CA GLN A 58 3.21 -5.86 -9.69
C GLN A 58 1.96 -6.35 -8.94
N GLU A 59 2.12 -7.33 -8.04
CA GLU A 59 1.03 -7.90 -7.24
C GLU A 59 0.36 -6.83 -6.36
N ILE A 60 1.14 -6.02 -5.65
CA ILE A 60 0.58 -4.94 -4.81
C ILE A 60 -0.11 -3.89 -5.69
N CYS A 61 0.53 -3.47 -6.78
CA CYS A 61 -0.01 -2.41 -7.62
C CYS A 61 -1.30 -2.82 -8.33
N GLU A 62 -1.42 -4.08 -8.76
CA GLU A 62 -2.66 -4.61 -9.32
C GLU A 62 -3.81 -4.56 -8.30
N VAL A 63 -3.55 -4.94 -7.05
CA VAL A 63 -4.56 -4.88 -5.98
C VAL A 63 -4.90 -3.44 -5.61
N LEU A 64 -3.90 -2.59 -5.36
CA LEU A 64 -4.12 -1.20 -4.96
C LEU A 64 -4.90 -0.42 -6.01
N ARG A 65 -4.70 -0.68 -7.31
CA ARG A 65 -5.48 -0.01 -8.38
C ARG A 65 -6.99 -0.24 -8.27
N THR A 66 -7.45 -1.30 -7.59
CA THR A 66 -8.88 -1.57 -7.40
C THR A 66 -9.46 -0.91 -6.15
N ILE A 67 -8.65 -0.21 -5.35
CA ILE A 67 -9.05 0.35 -4.06
C ILE A 67 -9.56 1.79 -4.26
N ASP A 68 -10.79 2.04 -3.78
CA ASP A 68 -11.43 3.34 -3.88
C ASP A 68 -10.76 4.38 -2.98
N GLN A 69 -10.43 3.98 -1.75
CA GLN A 69 -9.78 4.85 -0.79
C GLN A 69 -8.81 4.07 0.11
N VAL A 70 -7.64 4.64 0.31
CA VAL A 70 -6.67 4.20 1.32
C VAL A 70 -6.84 5.10 2.54
N ILE A 71 -7.17 4.50 3.69
CA ILE A 71 -7.29 5.22 4.97
C ILE A 71 -5.91 5.21 5.63
N ASP A 72 -5.37 4.01 5.84
CA ASP A 72 -4.06 3.81 6.43
C ASP A 72 -3.28 2.76 5.64
N LEU A 73 -2.00 3.02 5.38
CA LEU A 73 -1.13 2.08 4.68
C LEU A 73 0.30 2.31 5.13
N ARG A 74 0.97 1.21 5.51
CA ARG A 74 2.42 1.24 5.70
C ARG A 74 3.11 0.20 4.82
N VAL A 75 3.85 0.70 3.84
CA VAL A 75 4.64 -0.08 2.88
C VAL A 75 6.11 0.25 3.06
N ALA A 76 6.95 -0.76 3.26
CA ALA A 76 8.41 -0.60 3.32
C ALA A 76 9.10 -1.43 2.22
N LEU A 77 10.28 -1.01 1.78
CA LEU A 77 11.09 -1.83 0.87
C LEU A 77 11.57 -3.10 1.57
N ALA A 78 11.51 -4.23 0.87
CA ALA A 78 11.99 -5.51 1.40
C ALA A 78 13.52 -5.54 1.58
N MET A 79 14.26 -4.77 0.78
CA MET A 79 15.72 -4.66 0.87
C MET A 79 16.19 -3.72 1.99
N ASP A 80 15.37 -2.74 2.36
CA ASP A 80 15.64 -1.79 3.45
C ASP A 80 14.32 -1.27 4.04
N GLU A 81 13.89 -1.87 5.16
CA GLU A 81 12.63 -1.49 5.83
C GLU A 81 12.62 -0.04 6.37
N ASN A 82 13.75 0.66 6.36
CA ASN A 82 13.82 2.08 6.75
C ASN A 82 13.31 3.03 5.65
N ILE A 83 13.18 2.54 4.41
CA ILE A 83 12.62 3.26 3.28
C ILE A 83 11.15 2.86 3.17
N PHE A 84 10.23 3.77 3.48
CA PHE A 84 8.81 3.46 3.56
C PHE A 84 7.87 4.59 3.11
N LEU A 85 6.69 4.18 2.66
CA LEU A 85 5.51 5.01 2.46
C LEU A 85 4.57 4.77 3.63
N ASP A 86 4.22 5.84 4.33
CA ASP A 86 3.16 5.83 5.34
C ASP A 86 2.00 6.70 4.86
N ILE A 87 0.80 6.20 5.06
CA ILE A 87 -0.46 6.93 4.93
C ILE A 87 -1.18 6.74 6.25
N GLU A 88 -1.53 7.83 6.91
CA GLU A 88 -2.31 7.83 8.15
C GLU A 88 -3.49 8.80 7.99
N ASP A 89 -4.70 8.37 8.35
CA ASP A 89 -5.93 9.16 8.25
C ASP A 89 -6.17 9.75 6.83
N GLY A 90 -5.67 9.09 5.79
CA GLY A 90 -5.77 9.54 4.40
C GLY A 90 -4.79 10.67 4.04
N ASP A 91 -3.76 10.92 4.82
CA ASP A 91 -2.65 11.84 4.52
C ASP A 91 -1.35 11.06 4.33
N VAL A 92 -0.57 11.42 3.30
CA VAL A 92 0.75 10.81 3.06
C VAL A 92 1.77 11.39 4.05
N ILE A 93 2.35 10.53 4.88
CA ILE A 93 3.45 10.85 5.77
C ILE A 93 4.72 10.24 5.16
N GLU A 94 5.34 10.97 4.23
CA GLU A 94 6.60 10.54 3.62
C GLU A 94 7.74 10.56 4.66
N ASN A 95 8.36 9.40 4.90
CA ASN A 95 9.70 9.31 5.47
C ASN A 95 10.59 8.63 4.41
N ALA A 96 10.91 9.41 3.39
CA ALA A 96 11.80 9.08 2.28
C ALA A 96 11.56 7.72 1.62
N LEU A 97 10.60 7.69 0.70
CA LEU A 97 10.74 7.00 -0.59
C LEU A 97 11.13 8.05 -1.64
#